data_AF-A0A967L9M4-F1
#
_entry.id   AF-A0A967L9M4-F1
#
_cell.length_a   1.000
_cell.length_b   1.000
_cell.length_c   1.000
_cell.angle_alpha   90.00
_cell.angle_beta   90.00
_cell.angle_gamma   90.00
#
_symmetry.space_group_name_H-M   'P 1'
#
loop_
_entity.id
_entity.type
_entity.pdbx_description
1 polymer ?
#
loop_
_entity_poly.entity_id
_entity_poly.type
_entity_poly.pdbx_seq_one_letter_code
_entity_poly.pdbx_strand_id
1 'polypeptide(L)'
;MLTWSDVLRFAEEGNLPPDRRVELTDEAWRTRLTPEQYRITRRKGTERAFSSEMCSLFEPGLYACICCDTLLFDSEEKFESGTGWPSFTQPVQPNVVAYFADNSYGMRRVETTCSTCDAHLGHVF
;
A
#
# COMPACT_ATOMS: atom_id res chain seq x y z
N MET A 1 -8.08 15.43 3.73
CA MET A 1 -8.64 14.17 4.26
C MET A 1 -9.47 13.52 3.16
N LEU A 2 -9.02 12.37 2.67
CA LEU A 2 -9.73 11.59 1.64
C LEU A 2 -11.00 10.96 2.25
N THR A 3 -12.09 10.97 1.51
CA THR A 3 -13.33 10.30 1.92
C THR A 3 -13.46 8.93 1.25
N TRP A 4 -14.34 8.08 1.78
CA TRP A 4 -14.67 6.80 1.13
C TRP A 4 -15.21 7.00 -0.29
N SER A 5 -16.00 8.05 -0.52
CA SER A 5 -16.48 8.41 -1.87
C SER A 5 -15.34 8.78 -2.82
N ASP A 6 -14.29 9.43 -2.33
CA ASP A 6 -13.10 9.71 -3.14
C ASP A 6 -12.36 8.42 -3.52
N VAL A 7 -12.19 7.50 -2.57
CA VAL A 7 -11.55 6.20 -2.80
C VAL A 7 -12.29 5.38 -3.87
N LEU A 8 -13.62 5.29 -3.76
CA LEU A 8 -14.43 4.60 -4.76
C LEU A 8 -14.31 5.25 -6.13
N ARG A 9 -14.36 6.59 -6.19
CA ARG A 9 -14.17 7.34 -7.43
C ARG A 9 -12.80 7.06 -8.05
N PHE A 10 -11.72 7.04 -7.26
CA PHE A 10 -10.39 6.73 -7.78
C PHE A 10 -10.28 5.29 -8.30
N ALA A 11 -10.93 4.34 -7.62
CA ALA A 11 -10.96 2.95 -8.03
C ALA A 11 -11.74 2.71 -9.34
N GLU A 12 -12.75 3.53 -9.65
CA GLU A 12 -13.60 3.39 -10.84
C GLU A 12 -13.19 4.29 -12.01
N GLU A 13 -12.86 5.56 -11.73
CA GLU A 13 -12.62 6.60 -12.75
C GLU A 13 -11.13 6.83 -13.02
N GLY A 14 -10.25 6.38 -12.12
CA GLY A 14 -8.80 6.50 -12.26
C GLY A 14 -8.14 7.28 -11.12
N ASN A 15 -6.84 7.02 -10.95
CA ASN A 15 -6.04 7.56 -9.85
C ASN A 15 -5.37 8.89 -10.22
N LEU A 16 -4.99 9.65 -9.19
CA LEU A 16 -4.17 10.84 -9.37
C LEU A 16 -2.77 10.44 -9.89
N PRO A 17 -2.18 11.21 -10.82
CA PRO A 17 -0.86 10.92 -11.32
C PRO A 17 0.19 11.10 -10.22
N PRO A 18 1.17 10.18 -10.10
CA PRO A 18 2.25 10.34 -9.14
C PRO A 18 3.24 11.42 -9.59
N ASP A 19 3.93 12.07 -8.66
CA ASP A 19 4.96 13.08 -8.98
C ASP A 19 6.18 12.48 -9.68
N ARG A 20 6.41 11.18 -9.50
CA ARG A 20 7.46 10.41 -10.16
C ARG A 20 7.00 9.00 -10.46
N ARG A 21 7.62 8.37 -11.46
CA ARG A 21 7.37 6.98 -11.85
C ARG A 21 8.66 6.18 -11.82
N VAL A 22 8.62 4.99 -11.24
CA VAL A 22 9.73 4.04 -11.16
C VAL A 22 9.31 2.73 -11.81
N GLU A 23 9.90 2.44 -12.97
CA GLU A 23 9.65 1.23 -13.74
C GLU A 23 10.95 0.43 -13.84
N LEU A 24 10.92 -0.79 -13.32
CA LEU A 24 12.03 -1.75 -13.40
C LEU A 24 11.47 -3.10 -13.84
N THR A 25 12.35 -3.93 -14.39
CA THR A 25 11.99 -5.30 -14.79
C THR A 25 11.72 -6.18 -13.58
N ASP A 26 11.01 -7.29 -13.80
CA ASP A 26 10.75 -8.27 -12.74
C ASP A 26 12.04 -8.81 -12.13
N GLU A 27 13.03 -9.10 -12.96
CA GLU A 27 14.35 -9.58 -12.52
C GLU A 27 15.05 -8.57 -11.62
N ALA A 28 15.00 -7.28 -11.98
CA ALA A 28 15.60 -6.22 -11.17
C ALA A 28 14.91 -6.12 -9.79
N TRP A 29 13.59 -6.27 -9.73
CA TRP A 29 12.87 -6.33 -8.45
C TRP A 29 13.22 -7.56 -7.62
N ARG A 30 13.32 -8.73 -8.25
CA ARG A 30 13.70 -10.00 -7.58
C ARG A 30 15.09 -9.95 -6.99
N THR A 31 16.03 -9.23 -7.60
CA THR A 31 17.38 -9.04 -7.05
C THR A 31 17.40 -8.05 -5.90
N ARG A 32 16.54 -7.03 -5.91
CA ARG A 32 16.56 -5.93 -4.93
C ARG A 32 15.78 -6.23 -3.64
N LEU A 33 14.77 -7.09 -3.73
CA LEU A 33 13.84 -7.38 -2.63
C LEU A 33 14.09 -8.77 -2.04
N THR A 34 13.74 -8.96 -0.77
CA THR A 34 13.69 -10.31 -0.20
C THR A 34 12.57 -11.12 -0.88
N PRO A 35 12.64 -12.47 -0.86
CA PRO A 35 11.60 -13.29 -1.47
C PRO A 35 10.18 -12.96 -0.99
N GLU A 36 10.03 -12.63 0.29
CA GLU A 36 8.74 -12.28 0.88
C GLU A 36 8.27 -10.88 0.48
N GLN A 37 9.15 -9.89 0.51
CA GLN A 37 8.85 -8.54 0.02
C GLN A 37 8.43 -8.56 -1.44
N TYR A 38 9.14 -9.31 -2.28
CA TYR A 38 8.80 -9.48 -3.69
C TYR A 38 7.46 -10.20 -3.86
N ARG A 39 7.20 -11.28 -3.09
CA ARG A 39 5.91 -11.98 -3.12
C ARG A 39 4.75 -11.05 -2.79
N ILE A 40 4.89 -10.20 -1.78
CA ILE A 40 3.84 -9.27 -1.37
C ILE A 40 3.69 -8.15 -2.41
N THR A 41 4.75 -7.39 -2.65
CA THR A 41 4.71 -6.15 -3.45
C THR A 41 4.55 -6.38 -4.95
N ARG A 42 5.03 -7.51 -5.50
CA ARG A 42 5.01 -7.78 -6.95
C ARG A 42 4.05 -8.91 -7.35
N ARG A 43 3.78 -9.86 -6.46
CA ARG A 43 2.83 -10.96 -6.73
C ARG A 43 1.50 -10.80 -5.99
N LYS A 44 1.21 -9.61 -5.46
CA LYS A 44 -0.02 -9.30 -4.71
C LYS A 44 -0.28 -10.31 -3.59
N GLY A 45 0.79 -10.80 -2.97
CA GLY A 45 0.71 -11.72 -1.84
C GLY A 45 0.30 -10.96 -0.57
N THR A 46 -0.35 -11.66 0.34
CA THR A 46 -0.60 -11.14 1.70
C THR A 46 0.31 -11.88 2.67
N GLU A 47 0.97 -11.15 3.58
CA GLU A 47 1.71 -11.76 4.69
C GLU A 47 0.74 -12.39 5.71
N ARG A 48 1.27 -13.23 6.60
CA ARG A 48 0.45 -13.82 7.66
C ARG A 48 0.05 -12.74 8.66
N ALA A 49 -1.17 -12.81 9.18
CA ALA A 49 -1.58 -11.91 10.25
C ALA A 49 -0.61 -11.98 11.44
N PHE A 50 -0.27 -10.82 12.01
CA PHE A 50 0.65 -10.64 13.15
C PHE A 50 2.10 -11.07 12.88
N SER A 51 2.51 -11.30 11.63
CA SER A 51 3.91 -11.65 11.33
C SER A 51 4.83 -10.45 11.15
N SER A 52 4.28 -9.26 10.90
CA SER A 52 5.08 -8.06 10.70
C SER A 52 5.42 -7.38 12.01
N GLU A 53 6.69 -7.03 12.20
CA GLU A 53 7.16 -6.20 13.31
C GLU A 53 6.48 -4.82 13.30
N MET A 54 6.00 -4.36 12.14
CA MET A 54 5.32 -3.08 11.98
C MET A 54 3.92 -3.05 12.60
N CYS A 55 3.33 -4.20 12.92
CA CYS A 55 1.99 -4.24 13.53
C CYS A 55 1.97 -3.50 14.87
N SER A 56 2.96 -3.73 15.73
CA SER A 56 3.06 -3.12 17.06
C SER A 56 4.03 -1.93 17.14
N LEU A 57 4.65 -1.52 16.04
CA LEU A 57 5.57 -0.39 16.03
C LEU A 57 4.82 0.94 15.92
N PHE A 58 4.79 1.74 16.99
CA PHE A 58 4.15 3.07 17.03
C PHE A 58 5.16 4.20 17.24
N GLU A 59 6.39 4.00 16.77
CA GLU A 59 7.43 5.03 16.86
C GLU A 59 7.14 6.19 15.89
N PRO A 60 7.38 7.45 16.31
CA PRO A 60 7.25 8.60 15.42
C PRO A 60 8.14 8.46 14.18
N GLY A 61 7.56 8.60 13.00
CA GLY A 61 8.29 8.47 11.75
C GLY A 61 7.40 8.37 10.51
N LEU A 62 8.05 8.25 9.36
CA LEU A 62 7.39 8.13 8.06
C LEU A 62 7.61 6.74 7.49
N TYR A 63 6.56 6.14 6.95
CA TYR A 63 6.58 4.83 6.31
C TYR A 63 6.78 5.00 4.81
N ALA A 64 7.89 4.48 4.30
CA ALA A 64 8.22 4.51 2.89
C ALA A 64 7.89 3.18 2.19
N CYS A 65 7.60 3.25 0.89
CA CYS A 65 7.50 2.08 0.03
C CYS A 65 8.85 1.36 -0.04
N ILE A 66 8.90 0.09 0.38
CA ILE A 66 10.13 -0.73 0.36
C ILE A 66 10.75 -0.90 -1.04
N CYS A 67 9.98 -0.67 -2.11
CA CYS A 67 10.47 -0.81 -3.48
C CYS A 67 11.13 0.46 -4.02
N CYS A 68 10.52 1.63 -3.79
CA CYS A 68 10.92 2.87 -4.45
C CYS A 68 11.24 4.01 -3.50
N ASP A 69 11.13 3.81 -2.19
CA ASP A 69 11.40 4.79 -1.13
C ASP A 69 10.45 6.00 -1.14
N THR A 70 9.31 5.91 -1.85
CA THR A 70 8.27 6.96 -1.78
C THR A 70 7.62 6.93 -0.40
N LEU A 71 7.53 8.08 0.26
CA LEU A 71 6.82 8.23 1.53
C LEU A 71 5.33 8.00 1.31
N LEU A 72 4.74 7.10 2.09
CA LEU A 72 3.34 6.67 1.94
C LEU A 72 2.47 7.09 3.12
N PHE A 73 2.93 6.86 4.35
CA PHE A 73 2.13 7.06 5.56
C PHE A 73 2.95 7.76 6.65
N ASP A 74 2.27 8.51 7.51
CA ASP A 74 2.82 9.03 8.75
C ASP A 74 2.40 8.13 9.92
N SER A 75 3.30 7.93 10.87
CA SER A 75 3.03 7.34 12.18
C SER A 75 1.88 8.01 12.93
N GLU A 76 1.64 9.31 12.75
CA GLU A 76 0.52 10.03 13.38
C GLU A 76 -0.84 9.51 12.91
N GLU A 77 -0.91 8.98 11.69
CA GLU A 77 -2.12 8.38 11.11
C GLU A 77 -2.22 6.87 11.40
N LYS A 78 -1.23 6.28 12.09
CA LYS A 78 -1.22 4.85 12.43
C LYS A 78 -2.12 4.58 13.62
N PHE A 79 -2.93 3.53 13.56
CA PHE A 79 -3.79 3.13 14.66
C PHE A 79 -3.82 1.61 14.86
N GLU A 80 -4.18 1.16 16.06
CA GLU A 80 -4.34 -0.25 16.38
C GLU A 80 -5.74 -0.73 15.98
N SER A 81 -5.83 -1.46 14.87
CA SER A 81 -7.08 -2.01 14.36
C SER A 81 -7.41 -3.41 14.91
N GLY A 82 -6.42 -4.10 15.50
CA GLY A 82 -6.54 -5.50 15.93
C GLY A 82 -6.64 -6.52 14.78
N THR A 83 -6.48 -6.07 13.52
CA THR A 83 -6.65 -6.92 12.32
C THR A 83 -5.46 -7.84 12.05
N GLY A 84 -4.29 -7.51 12.60
CA GLY A 84 -3.04 -8.25 12.39
C GLY A 84 -2.14 -7.68 11.30
N TRP A 85 -2.49 -6.53 10.70
CA TRP A 85 -1.63 -5.78 9.77
C TRP A 85 -1.54 -4.30 10.16
N PRO A 86 -0.46 -3.59 9.78
CA PRO A 86 -0.36 -2.14 10.01
C PRO A 86 -1.54 -1.40 9.38
N SER A 87 -2.20 -0.55 10.16
CA SER A 87 -3.40 0.18 9.74
C SER A 87 -3.19 1.67 9.88
N PHE A 88 -3.58 2.41 8.84
CA PHE A 88 -3.43 3.86 8.76
C PHE A 88 -4.74 4.50 8.33
N THR A 89 -5.05 5.67 8.85
CA THR A 89 -6.24 6.43 8.46
C THR A 89 -6.05 7.13 7.11
N GLN A 90 -4.86 7.68 6.83
CA GLN A 90 -4.59 8.40 5.57
C GLN A 90 -3.16 8.28 5.05
N PRO A 91 -2.97 8.36 3.72
CA PRO A 91 -1.66 8.56 3.14
C PRO A 91 -1.16 10.00 3.38
N VAL A 92 0.15 10.20 3.32
CA VAL A 92 0.79 11.52 3.45
C VAL A 92 0.35 12.50 2.36
N GLN A 93 -0.01 11.99 1.17
CA GLN A 93 -0.51 12.79 0.05
C GLN A 93 -1.53 11.98 -0.77
N PRO A 94 -2.53 12.62 -1.41
CA PRO A 94 -3.56 11.92 -2.19
C PRO A 94 -3.05 11.12 -3.39
N ASN A 95 -1.88 11.47 -3.94
CA ASN A 95 -1.34 10.89 -5.17
C ASN A 95 -0.24 9.83 -4.95
N VAL A 96 0.09 9.47 -3.70
CA VAL A 96 1.14 8.46 -3.39
C VAL A 96 0.61 7.02 -3.32
N VAL A 97 -0.71 6.86 -3.17
CA VAL A 97 -1.42 5.58 -3.16
C VAL A 97 -2.41 5.57 -4.31
N ALA A 98 -2.42 4.47 -5.07
CA ALA A 98 -3.39 4.19 -6.11
C ALA A 98 -4.37 3.10 -5.66
N TYR A 99 -5.63 3.28 -6.02
CA TYR A 99 -6.79 2.49 -5.63
C TYR A 99 -7.33 1.71 -6.82
N PHE A 100 -7.63 0.43 -6.62
CA PHE A 100 -8.17 -0.45 -7.66
C PHE A 100 -9.30 -1.31 -7.10
N ALA A 101 -10.39 -1.44 -7.84
CA ALA A 101 -11.48 -2.33 -7.44
C ALA A 101 -11.02 -3.79 -7.44
N ASP A 102 -11.18 -4.48 -6.31
CA ASP A 102 -10.88 -5.89 -6.13
C ASP A 102 -12.15 -6.66 -5.76
N ASN A 103 -12.63 -7.46 -6.73
CA ASN A 103 -13.81 -8.32 -6.59
C ASN A 103 -13.45 -9.80 -6.35
N SER A 104 -12.20 -10.09 -5.99
CA SER A 104 -11.75 -11.45 -5.71
C SER A 104 -12.49 -12.06 -4.51
N TYR A 105 -12.62 -13.39 -4.52
CA TYR A 105 -13.28 -14.18 -3.46
C TYR A 105 -14.74 -13.78 -3.18
N GLY A 106 -15.42 -13.12 -4.12
CA GLY A 106 -16.81 -12.68 -3.97
C GLY A 106 -17.00 -11.50 -3.01
N MET A 107 -15.92 -10.82 -2.62
CA MET A 107 -15.94 -9.63 -1.77
C MET A 107 -15.71 -8.38 -2.61
N ARG A 108 -16.31 -7.25 -2.22
CA ARG A 108 -15.98 -5.93 -2.78
C ARG A 108 -14.96 -5.24 -1.89
N ARG A 109 -13.73 -5.14 -2.37
CA ARG A 109 -12.62 -4.47 -1.67
C ARG A 109 -11.97 -3.48 -2.62
N VAL A 110 -11.16 -2.58 -2.06
CA VAL A 110 -10.33 -1.67 -2.85
C VAL A 110 -8.87 -1.99 -2.54
N GLU A 111 -8.16 -2.53 -3.52
CA GLU A 111 -6.71 -2.75 -3.46
C GLU A 111 -5.99 -1.41 -3.46
N THR A 112 -4.99 -1.28 -2.60
CA THR A 112 -4.08 -0.14 -2.55
C THR A 112 -2.70 -0.56 -3.06
N THR A 113 -2.12 0.26 -3.93
CA THR A 113 -0.76 0.10 -4.45
C THR A 113 0.01 1.41 -4.36
N CYS A 114 1.34 1.36 -4.39
CA CYS A 114 2.15 2.57 -4.52
C CYS A 114 2.00 3.13 -5.93
N SER A 115 1.50 4.36 -6.06
CA SER A 115 1.30 5.02 -7.36
C SER A 115 2.60 5.19 -8.16
N THR A 116 3.73 5.36 -7.46
CA THR A 116 5.06 5.57 -8.07
C THR A 116 5.60 4.32 -8.76
N CYS A 117 5.38 3.13 -8.21
CA CYS A 117 6.07 1.92 -8.67
C CYS A 117 5.19 0.68 -8.78
N ASP A 118 3.88 0.81 -8.59
CA ASP A 118 2.86 -0.25 -8.62
C ASP A 118 3.09 -1.39 -7.61
N ALA A 119 3.84 -1.14 -6.54
CA ALA A 119 4.00 -2.10 -5.46
C ALA A 119 2.68 -2.31 -4.72
N HIS A 120 2.20 -3.54 -4.60
CA HIS A 120 1.05 -3.88 -3.78
C HIS A 120 1.30 -3.54 -2.31
N LEU A 121 0.36 -2.85 -1.67
CA LEU A 121 0.44 -2.43 -0.27
C LEU A 121 -0.58 -3.16 0.62
N GLY A 122 -1.77 -3.46 0.07
CA GLY A 122 -2.87 -4.06 0.83
C GLY A 122 -4.23 -3.61 0.31
N HIS A 123 -5.17 -3.35 1.22
CA HIS A 123 -6.54 -2.92 0.93
C HIS A 123 -6.99 -1.80 1.87
N VAL A 124 -7.95 -0.99 1.40
CA VAL A 124 -8.66 0.02 2.19
C VAL A 124 -10.13 -0.38 2.37
N PHE A 125 -10.68 -0.06 3.55
CA PHE A 125 -12.03 -0.41 4.00
C PHE A 125 -12.74 0.79 4.62
#